data_AF-A0A6H1K9S2-F1
#
_entry.id   AF-A0A6H1K9S2-F1
#
_cell.length_a   1.000
_cell.length_b   1.000
_cell.length_c   1.000
_cell.angle_alpha   90.00
_cell.angle_beta   90.00
_cell.angle_gamma   90.00
#
_symmetry.space_group_name_H-M   'P 1'
#
loop_
_entity.id
_entity.type
_entity.pdbx_description
1 polymer ?
#
loop_
_entity_poly.entity_id
_entity_poly.type
_entity_poly.pdbx_seq_one_letter_code
_entity_poly.pdbx_strand_id
1 'polypeptide(L)'
;MIRRWPATVGVNLLLGIPGVVPIWLLWFLAANWIDPEPTENDGTALWLVIVVPVVGLYALLWLVTNRALARRTSLAARSYWLLSVVGTLLPTAALVLIRP
;
A
#
# COMPACT_ATOMS: atom_id res chain seq x y z
N MET A 1 14.20 -24.56 -12.60
CA MET A 1 13.16 -23.54 -12.41
C MET A 1 13.73 -22.39 -11.59
N ILE A 2 13.99 -21.22 -12.19
CA ILE A 2 14.46 -20.05 -11.43
C ILE A 2 13.36 -19.68 -10.43
N ARG A 3 13.65 -19.74 -9.14
CA ARG A 3 12.77 -19.25 -8.06
C ARG A 3 12.47 -17.78 -8.34
N ARG A 4 11.29 -17.46 -8.87
CA ARG A 4 10.86 -16.08 -9.17
C ARG A 4 10.21 -15.34 -7.99
N TRP A 5 10.12 -16.00 -6.84
CA TRP A 5 9.61 -15.38 -5.61
C TRP A 5 10.45 -14.18 -5.13
N PRO A 6 11.80 -14.13 -5.25
CA PRO A 6 12.58 -12.96 -4.84
C PRO A 6 12.26 -11.73 -5.69
N ALA A 7 11.95 -11.92 -6.99
CA ALA A 7 11.52 -10.83 -7.86
C ALA A 7 10.14 -10.28 -7.43
N THR A 8 9.23 -11.14 -6.96
CA THR A 8 7.93 -10.71 -6.42
C THR A 8 8.10 -9.88 -5.17
N VAL A 9 8.96 -10.32 -4.25
CA VAL A 9 9.28 -9.57 -3.02
C VAL A 9 9.96 -8.25 -3.36
N GLY A 10 10.97 -8.26 -4.24
CA GLY A 10 11.70 -7.05 -4.62
C GLY A 10 10.81 -6.00 -5.28
N VAL A 11 9.93 -6.40 -6.22
CA VAL A 11 8.98 -5.47 -6.85
C VAL A 11 8.02 -4.88 -5.83
N ASN A 12 7.44 -5.71 -4.95
CA ASN A 12 6.49 -5.21 -3.96
C ASN A 12 7.14 -4.37 -2.86
N LEU A 13 8.40 -4.64 -2.52
CA LEU A 13 9.19 -3.78 -1.63
C LEU A 13 9.42 -2.40 -2.26
N LEU A 14 9.81 -2.35 -3.54
CA LEU A 14 9.97 -1.10 -4.29
C LEU A 14 8.66 -0.34 -4.43
N LEU A 15 7.53 -1.03 -4.66
CA LEU A 15 6.20 -0.43 -4.65
C LEU A 15 5.77 0.02 -3.24
N GLY A 16 6.27 -0.63 -2.19
CA GLY A 16 5.99 -0.28 -0.81
C GLY A 16 6.58 1.06 -0.39
N ILE A 17 7.73 1.47 -0.96
CA ILE A 17 8.37 2.77 -0.67
C ILE A 17 7.42 3.95 -0.98
N PRO A 18 6.94 4.14 -2.22
CA PRO A 18 5.92 5.16 -2.48
C PRO A 18 4.56 4.81 -1.86
N GLY A 19 4.31 3.52 -1.58
CA GLY A 19 3.11 3.04 -0.91
C GLY A 19 2.92 3.50 0.53
N VAL A 20 3.99 3.94 1.20
CA VAL A 20 3.92 4.56 2.53
C VAL A 20 2.91 5.71 2.53
N VAL A 21 2.96 6.60 1.53
CA VAL A 21 2.09 7.78 1.45
C VAL A 21 0.59 7.42 1.43
N PRO A 22 0.07 6.61 0.48
CA PRO A 22 -1.34 6.26 0.46
C PRO A 22 -1.78 5.43 1.69
N ILE A 23 -0.89 4.62 2.28
CA ILE A 23 -1.21 3.88 3.52
C ILE A 23 -1.40 4.86 4.68
N TRP A 24 -0.51 5.83 4.83
CA TRP A 24 -0.64 6.87 5.86
C TRP A 24 -1.85 7.77 5.63
N LEU A 25 -2.20 8.09 4.38
CA LEU A 25 -3.43 8.83 4.07
C LEU A 25 -4.69 8.06 4.48
N LEU A 26 -4.72 6.75 4.24
CA LEU A 26 -5.81 5.90 4.69
C LEU A 26 -5.89 5.84 6.22
N TRP A 27 -4.74 5.74 6.89
CA TRP A 27 -4.68 5.79 8.35
C TRP A 27 -5.17 7.13 8.89
N PHE A 28 -4.72 8.25 8.32
CA PHE A 28 -5.16 9.61 8.67
C PHE A 28 -6.67 9.75 8.55
N LEU A 29 -7.25 9.29 7.43
CA LEU A 29 -8.69 9.36 7.23
C LEU A 29 -9.45 8.51 8.26
N ALA A 30 -8.94 7.30 8.57
CA ALA A 30 -9.54 6.43 9.57
C ALA A 30 -9.44 7.01 10.99
N ALA A 31 -8.28 7.58 11.35
CA ALA A 31 -8.04 8.19 12.65
C ALA A 31 -8.97 9.38 12.89
N ASN A 32 -9.04 10.33 11.95
CA ASN A 32 -9.96 11.47 12.05
C ASN A 32 -11.43 11.09 12.02
N TRP A 33 -11.79 9.93 11.43
CA TRP A 33 -13.16 9.43 11.50
C TRP A 33 -13.51 8.86 12.89
N ILE A 34 -12.54 8.22 13.54
CA ILE A 34 -12.73 7.60 14.85
C ILE A 34 -12.69 8.62 15.98
N ASP A 35 -11.72 9.54 15.93
CA ASP A 35 -11.51 10.59 16.93
C ASP A 35 -11.22 11.92 16.22
N PRO A 36 -12.27 12.66 15.80
CA PRO A 36 -12.10 13.90 15.06
C PRO A 36 -11.47 14.99 15.94
N GLU A 37 -10.40 15.63 15.45
CA GLU A 37 -9.75 16.72 16.18
C GLU A 37 -10.69 17.94 16.27
N PRO A 38 -10.96 18.49 17.47
CA PRO A 38 -11.94 19.58 17.67
C PRO A 38 -11.58 20.89 16.94
N THR A 39 -10.32 21.03 16.51
CA THR A 39 -9.79 22.23 15.86
C THR A 39 -9.71 22.10 14.33
N GLU A 40 -10.01 20.92 13.77
CA GLU A 40 -9.98 20.70 12.34
C GLU A 40 -11.23 21.35 11.69
N ASN A 41 -11.02 22.53 11.10
CA ASN A 41 -12.09 23.34 10.52
C ASN A 41 -12.37 22.99 9.04
N ASP A 42 -11.45 22.29 8.40
CA ASP A 42 -11.58 21.80 7.03
C ASP A 42 -12.19 20.39 7.10
N GLY A 43 -13.52 20.30 7.00
CA GLY A 43 -14.23 19.03 7.18
C GLY A 43 -13.61 17.87 6.38
N THR A 44 -13.59 16.67 6.96
CA THR A 44 -12.97 15.43 6.43
C THR A 44 -13.30 15.11 4.97
N ALA A 45 -14.42 15.63 4.44
CA ALA A 45 -14.79 15.53 3.03
C ALA A 45 -13.80 16.22 2.08
N LEU A 46 -13.16 17.33 2.47
CA LEU A 46 -12.18 18.05 1.63
C LEU A 46 -10.93 17.18 1.38
N TRP A 47 -10.50 16.42 2.38
CA TRP A 47 -9.38 15.48 2.26
C TRP A 47 -9.63 14.38 1.23
N LEU A 48 -10.90 13.98 0.97
CA LEU A 48 -11.21 12.97 -0.04
C LEU A 48 -10.75 13.39 -1.45
N VAL A 49 -10.72 14.69 -1.76
CA VAL A 49 -10.23 15.21 -3.04
C VAL A 49 -8.74 14.88 -3.26
N ILE A 50 -7.98 14.68 -2.18
CA ILE A 50 -6.57 14.29 -2.20
C ILE A 50 -6.42 12.77 -2.05
N VAL A 51 -7.10 12.19 -1.06
CA VAL A 51 -6.97 10.77 -0.71
C VAL A 51 -7.42 9.89 -1.88
N VAL A 52 -8.56 10.18 -2.50
CA VAL A 52 -9.12 9.37 -3.59
C VAL A 52 -8.16 9.25 -4.79
N PRO A 53 -7.63 10.34 -5.38
CA PRO A 53 -6.72 10.20 -6.51
C PRO A 53 -5.39 9.56 -6.10
N VAL A 54 -4.80 9.91 -4.95
CA VAL A 54 -3.50 9.36 -4.53
C VAL A 54 -3.60 7.86 -4.27
N VAL A 55 -4.58 7.45 -3.46
CA VAL A 55 -4.80 6.03 -3.12
C VAL A 55 -5.27 5.26 -4.35
N GLY A 56 -6.19 5.83 -5.14
CA GLY A 56 -6.75 5.19 -6.33
C GLY A 56 -5.69 4.93 -7.41
N LEU A 57 -4.87 5.93 -7.73
CA LEU A 57 -3.78 5.80 -8.70
C LEU A 57 -2.72 4.80 -8.22
N TYR A 58 -2.36 4.85 -6.94
CA TYR A 58 -1.44 3.89 -6.36
C TYR A 58 -1.98 2.46 -6.41
N ALA A 59 -3.23 2.25 -6.00
CA ALA A 59 -3.88 0.94 -6.02
C ALA A 59 -3.96 0.38 -7.45
N LEU A 60 -4.26 1.24 -8.43
CA LEU A 60 -4.27 0.86 -9.84
C LEU A 60 -2.88 0.44 -10.31
N LEU A 61 -1.85 1.24 -10.03
CA LEU A 61 -0.45 0.93 -10.37
C LEU A 61 -0.01 -0.40 -9.76
N TRP A 62 -0.30 -0.58 -8.46
CA TRP A 62 0.02 -1.79 -7.72
C TRP A 62 -0.67 -3.01 -8.32
N LEU A 63 -1.97 -2.89 -8.63
CA LEU A 63 -2.77 -3.98 -9.18
C LEU A 63 -2.35 -4.37 -10.59
N VAL A 64 -2.06 -3.40 -11.47
CA VAL A 64 -1.59 -3.65 -12.83
C VAL A 64 -0.22 -4.34 -12.81
N THR A 65 0.69 -3.83 -11.98
CA THR A 65 2.04 -4.41 -11.81
C THR A 65 1.97 -5.84 -11.30
N ASN A 66 1.18 -6.09 -10.24
CA ASN A 66 1.06 -7.42 -9.67
C ASN A 66 0.28 -8.39 -10.56
N ARG A 67 -0.74 -7.94 -11.30
CA ARG A 67 -1.41 -8.80 -12.30
C ARG A 67 -0.46 -9.21 -13.43
N ALA A 68 0.39 -8.30 -13.90
CA ALA A 68 1.36 -8.62 -14.94
C ALA A 68 2.37 -9.68 -14.46
N LEU A 69 2.81 -9.58 -13.20
CA LEU A 69 3.77 -10.52 -12.61
C LEU A 69 3.13 -11.85 -12.18
N ALA A 70 1.88 -11.83 -11.70
CA ALA A 70 1.10 -13.03 -11.36
C ALA A 70 0.94 -13.98 -12.56
N ARG A 71 0.86 -13.44 -13.78
CA ARG A 71 0.81 -14.24 -15.02
C ARG A 71 2.15 -14.89 -15.39
N ARG A 72 3.26 -14.48 -14.77
CA ARG A 72 4.64 -14.87 -15.12
C ARG A 72 5.34 -15.71 -14.04
N THR A 73 4.62 -16.06 -12.97
CA THR A 73 5.14 -16.81 -11.83
C THR A 73 4.53 -18.21 -11.76
N SER A 74 5.25 -19.16 -11.15
CA SER A 74 4.74 -20.51 -10.86
C SER A 74 4.17 -20.66 -9.45
N LEU A 75 4.11 -19.55 -8.68
CA LEU A 75 3.52 -19.54 -7.34
C LEU A 75 2.01 -19.78 -7.42
N ALA A 76 1.47 -20.51 -6.43
CA ALA A 76 0.03 -20.56 -6.23
C ALA A 76 -0.52 -19.14 -6.03
N ALA A 77 -1.69 -18.86 -6.61
CA ALA A 77 -2.27 -17.51 -6.64
C ALA A 77 -2.36 -16.89 -5.23
N ARG A 78 -2.85 -17.66 -4.25
CA ARG A 78 -2.96 -17.20 -2.85
C ARG A 78 -1.60 -16.79 -2.27
N SER A 79 -0.57 -17.62 -2.45
CA SER A 79 0.78 -17.32 -1.96
C SER A 79 1.39 -16.12 -2.66
N TYR A 80 1.16 -15.95 -3.96
CA TYR A 80 1.62 -14.79 -4.72
C TYR A 80 1.04 -13.48 -4.16
N TRP A 81 -0.29 -13.42 -3.98
CA TRP A 81 -0.96 -12.22 -3.50
C TRP A 81 -0.58 -11.91 -2.05
N LEU A 82 -0.46 -12.93 -1.19
CA LEU A 82 0.02 -12.74 0.18
C LEU A 82 1.43 -12.16 0.23
N LEU A 83 2.37 -12.72 -0.54
CA LEU A 83 3.74 -12.19 -0.63
C LEU A 83 3.77 -10.76 -1.17
N SER A 84 2.87 -10.44 -2.11
CA SER A 84 2.79 -9.11 -2.69
C SER A 84 2.32 -8.09 -1.65
N VAL A 85 1.24 -8.40 -0.93
CA VAL A 85 0.73 -7.55 0.16
C VAL A 85 1.77 -7.37 1.26
N VAL A 86 2.34 -8.48 1.76
CA VAL A 86 3.36 -8.43 2.82
C VAL A 86 4.56 -7.62 2.36
N GLY A 87 5.08 -7.87 1.15
CA GLY A 87 6.22 -7.13 0.60
C GLY A 87 5.97 -5.63 0.49
N THR A 88 4.76 -5.23 0.12
CA THR A 88 4.35 -3.82 0.03
C THR A 88 4.17 -3.15 1.40
N LEU A 89 3.74 -3.89 2.42
CA LEU A 89 3.56 -3.36 3.77
C LEU A 89 4.88 -3.24 4.55
N LEU A 90 5.94 -3.93 4.12
CA LEU A 90 7.23 -3.95 4.83
C LEU A 90 7.82 -2.56 5.09
N PRO A 91 7.89 -1.62 4.12
CA PRO A 91 8.43 -0.29 4.38
C PRO A 91 7.64 0.49 5.44
N THR A 92 6.30 0.42 5.40
CA THR A 92 5.44 1.05 6.43
C THR A 92 5.66 0.41 7.78
N ALA A 93 5.70 -0.93 7.86
CA ALA A 93 5.96 -1.63 9.12
C ALA A 93 7.34 -1.25 9.70
N ALA A 94 8.36 -1.14 8.86
CA ALA A 94 9.69 -0.70 9.29
C ALA A 94 9.66 0.73 9.84
N LEU A 95 8.94 1.66 9.20
CA LEU A 95 8.77 3.02 9.70
C LEU A 95 8.11 3.04 11.07
N VAL A 96 7.01 2.32 11.25
CA VAL A 96 6.30 2.21 12.54
C VAL A 96 7.21 1.63 13.64
N LEU A 97 8.07 0.66 13.31
CA LEU A 97 8.97 0.05 14.29
C LEU A 97 10.16 0.95 14.66
N ILE A 98 10.68 1.73 13.71
CA ILE A 98 11.84 2.62 13.93
C ILE A 98 11.40 3.96 14.53
N ARG A 99 10.22 4.43 14.16
CA ARG A 99 9.60 5.70 14.57
C ARG A 99 8.14 5.45 14.97
N PRO A 100 7.92 4.86 16.16
CA PRO A 100 6.58 4.62 16.67
C PRO A 100 5.85 5.91 17.00
#